data_AF-A0A534PTW1-F1
#
_entry.id   AF-A0A534PTW1-F1
#
_cell.length_a   1.000
_cell.length_b   1.000
_cell.length_c   1.000
_cell.angle_alpha   90.00
_cell.angle_beta   90.00
_cell.angle_gamma   90.00
#
_symmetry.space_group_name_H-M   'P 1'
#
loop_
_entity.id
_entity.type
_entity.pdbx_description
1 polymer ?
#
loop_
_entity_poly.entity_id
_entity_poly.type
_entity_poly.pdbx_seq_one_letter_code
_entity_poly.pdbx_strand_id
1 'polypeptide(L)'
;MHPWLASLRHDLVKRALWPARDLRDSGSRDVAALRRGLLELTDARGATIPAVQLWQRRRAGSPCSPAACDAFEGALVRALQALELPWPEPLEAVLALESAFEALARSMEGR
;
A
#
# COMPACT_ATOMS: atom_id res chain seq x y z
N MET A 1 -3.95 -17.49 4.71
CA MET A 1 -3.55 -16.08 4.95
C MET A 1 -4.08 -15.62 6.30
N HIS A 2 -3.21 -15.12 7.18
CA HIS A 2 -3.58 -14.64 8.53
C HIS A 2 -4.65 -13.53 8.45
N PRO A 3 -5.65 -13.46 9.35
CA PRO A 3 -6.75 -12.49 9.28
C PRO A 3 -6.28 -11.03 9.21
N TRP A 4 -5.22 -10.69 9.95
CA TRP A 4 -4.58 -9.37 9.88
C TRP A 4 -4.06 -9.03 8.48
N LEU A 5 -3.39 -9.97 7.79
CA LEU A 5 -2.92 -9.78 6.41
C LEU A 5 -4.10 -9.64 5.44
N ALA A 6 -5.17 -10.40 5.65
CA ALA A 6 -6.36 -10.31 4.81
C ALA A 6 -7.01 -8.92 4.88
N SER A 7 -7.14 -8.37 6.09
CA SER A 7 -7.64 -7.01 6.31
C SER A 7 -6.69 -5.96 5.72
N LEU A 8 -5.38 -6.06 5.96
CA LEU A 8 -4.40 -5.14 5.37
C LEU A 8 -4.44 -5.16 3.84
N ARG A 9 -4.56 -6.35 3.25
CA ARG A 9 -4.68 -6.51 1.80
C ARG A 9 -5.93 -5.83 1.27
N HIS A 10 -7.06 -5.96 1.96
CA HIS A 10 -8.33 -5.40 1.54
C HIS A 10 -8.36 -3.88 1.67
N ASP A 11 -8.02 -3.37 2.85
CA ASP A 11 -8.23 -1.97 3.22
C ASP A 11 -7.20 -1.03 2.60
N LEU A 12 -5.98 -1.54 2.36
CA LEU A 12 -4.86 -0.74 1.86
C LEU A 12 -4.39 -1.23 0.49
N VAL A 13 -3.86 -2.44 0.41
CA VAL A 13 -3.09 -2.89 -0.76
C VAL A 13 -3.95 -2.94 -2.02
N LYS A 14 -5.14 -3.54 -1.96
CA LYS A 14 -6.06 -3.60 -3.10
C LYS A 14 -6.51 -2.22 -3.54
N ARG A 15 -6.84 -1.33 -2.59
CA ARG A 15 -7.32 0.02 -2.87
C ARG A 15 -6.25 0.89 -3.53
N ALA A 16 -5.00 0.77 -3.08
CA ALA A 16 -3.87 1.46 -3.69
C ALA A 16 -3.50 0.89 -5.07
N LEU A 17 -3.49 -0.43 -5.22
CA LEU A 17 -3.04 -1.09 -6.46
C LEU A 17 -4.07 -1.08 -7.59
N TRP A 18 -5.36 -1.00 -7.30
CA TRP A 18 -6.38 -1.02 -8.34
C TRP A 18 -6.21 0.11 -9.38
N PRO A 19 -6.13 1.40 -9.02
CA PRO A 19 -5.88 2.45 -10.00
C PRO A 19 -4.52 2.27 -10.69
N ALA A 20 -3.48 1.82 -9.99
CA ALA A 20 -2.18 1.58 -10.61
C ALA A 20 -2.23 0.50 -11.71
N ARG A 21 -2.93 -0.60 -11.47
CA ARG A 21 -3.12 -1.66 -12.46
C ARG A 21 -3.94 -1.18 -13.65
N ASP A 22 -5.02 -0.46 -13.39
CA ASP A 22 -5.87 0.12 -14.43
C ASP A 22 -5.07 1.07 -15.35
N LEU A 23 -4.20 1.92 -14.77
CA LEU A 23 -3.32 2.81 -15.52
C LEU A 23 -2.25 2.06 -16.32
N ARG A 24 -1.64 1.02 -15.72
CA ARG A 24 -0.68 0.18 -16.43
C ARG A 24 -1.34 -0.52 -17.63
N ASP A 25 -2.51 -1.08 -17.43
CA ASP A 25 -3.20 -1.90 -18.43
C ASP A 25 -3.82 -1.02 -19.54
N SER A 26 -4.27 0.20 -19.21
CA SER A 26 -4.78 1.18 -20.18
C SER A 26 -3.69 2.03 -20.86
N GLY A 27 -2.49 2.11 -20.28
CA GLY A 27 -1.42 3.04 -20.70
C GLY A 27 -1.68 4.51 -20.34
N SER A 28 -2.71 4.81 -19.56
CA SER A 28 -3.08 6.18 -19.15
C SER A 28 -2.13 6.74 -18.10
N ARG A 29 -1.97 8.07 -18.08
CA ARG A 29 -1.13 8.80 -17.12
C ARG A 29 -1.99 9.68 -16.22
N ASP A 30 -2.51 9.10 -15.15
CA ASP A 30 -3.33 9.82 -14.15
C ASP A 30 -2.74 9.69 -12.74
N VAL A 31 -1.86 10.63 -12.37
CA VAL A 31 -1.30 10.71 -11.01
C VAL A 31 -2.39 11.01 -9.97
N ALA A 32 -3.49 11.67 -10.35
CA ALA A 32 -4.58 11.94 -9.42
C ALA A 32 -5.31 10.66 -9.01
N ALA A 33 -5.44 9.67 -9.91
CA ALA A 33 -5.95 8.35 -9.55
C ALA A 33 -5.06 7.62 -8.53
N LEU A 34 -3.73 7.69 -8.70
CA LEU A 34 -2.78 7.14 -7.73
C LEU A 34 -2.87 7.87 -6.37
N ARG A 35 -2.98 9.21 -6.39
CA ARG A 35 -3.19 10.03 -5.19
C ARG A 35 -4.45 9.60 -4.43
N ARG A 36 -5.60 9.44 -5.11
CA ARG A 36 -6.83 8.92 -4.48
C ARG A 36 -6.61 7.55 -3.84
N GLY A 37 -5.92 6.65 -4.54
CA GLY A 37 -5.58 5.31 -4.05
C GLY A 37 -4.68 5.27 -2.82
N LEU A 38 -3.91 6.33 -2.54
CA LEU A 38 -2.98 6.39 -1.40
C LEU A 38 -3.40 7.38 -0.29
N LEU A 39 -4.16 8.42 -0.62
CA LEU A 39 -4.51 9.50 0.31
C LEU A 39 -5.98 9.47 0.74
N GLU A 40 -6.84 8.81 -0.05
CA GLU A 40 -8.29 8.80 0.16
C GLU A 40 -8.82 7.38 0.45
N LEU A 41 -8.09 6.61 1.27
CA LEU A 41 -8.58 5.32 1.76
C LEU A 41 -9.69 5.53 2.80
N THR A 42 -10.40 4.46 3.13
CA THR A 42 -11.46 4.49 4.13
C THR A 42 -11.08 3.64 5.33
N ASP A 43 -11.16 4.18 6.53
CA ASP A 43 -10.96 3.42 7.76
C ASP A 43 -12.22 2.61 8.16
N ALA A 44 -12.12 1.83 9.23
CA ALA A 44 -13.23 1.01 9.73
C ALA A 44 -14.46 1.81 10.19
N ARG A 45 -14.35 3.14 10.35
CA ARG A 45 -15.45 4.04 10.73
C ARG A 45 -16.04 4.77 9.52
N GLY A 46 -15.57 4.49 8.31
CA GLY A 46 -16.00 5.18 7.10
C GLY A 46 -15.29 6.51 6.84
N ALA A 47 -14.28 6.87 7.64
CA ALA A 47 -13.58 8.14 7.48
C ALA A 47 -12.44 8.04 6.45
N THR A 48 -12.25 9.11 5.67
CA THR A 48 -11.12 9.22 4.75
C THR A 48 -9.81 9.27 5.52
N ILE A 49 -8.83 8.46 5.11
CA ILE A 49 -7.55 8.31 5.78
C ILE A 49 -6.41 8.08 4.77
N PRO A 50 -5.23 8.70 4.95
CA PRO A 50 -4.04 8.37 4.17
C PRO A 50 -3.51 6.96 4.49
N ALA A 51 -2.94 6.29 3.48
CA ALA A 51 -2.43 4.94 3.61
C ALA A 51 -1.39 4.78 4.71
N VAL A 52 -0.50 5.76 4.90
CA VAL A 52 0.48 5.76 6.00
C VAL A 52 -0.17 5.77 7.39
N GLN A 53 -1.23 6.55 7.57
CA GLN A 53 -1.94 6.58 8.85
C GLN A 53 -2.73 5.29 9.08
N LEU A 54 -3.35 4.74 8.03
CA LEU A 54 -4.01 3.44 8.09
C LEU A 54 -3.00 2.33 8.45
N TRP A 55 -1.83 2.34 7.83
CA TRP A 55 -0.74 1.42 8.14
C TRP A 55 -0.29 1.53 9.59
N GLN A 56 -0.03 2.74 10.11
CA GLN A 56 0.38 2.94 11.50
C GLN A 56 -0.63 2.37 12.50
N ARG A 57 -1.93 2.58 12.26
CA ARG A 57 -2.99 1.98 13.08
C ARG A 57 -2.99 0.45 13.05
N ARG A 58 -2.67 -0.15 11.89
CA ARG A 58 -2.59 -1.61 11.72
C ARG A 58 -1.29 -2.21 12.25
N ARG A 59 -0.19 -1.45 12.21
CA ARG A 59 1.12 -1.85 12.73
C ARG A 59 1.11 -2.02 14.23
N ALA A 60 0.33 -1.21 14.95
CA ALA A 60 0.11 -1.37 16.39
C ALA A 60 -0.52 -2.75 16.69
N GLY A 61 0.23 -3.62 17.38
CA GLY A 61 -0.21 -4.99 17.67
C GLY A 61 -0.12 -5.96 16.48
N SER A 62 0.65 -5.63 15.44
CA SER A 62 0.83 -6.56 14.31
C SER A 62 1.59 -7.83 14.75
N PRO A 63 1.29 -8.99 14.15
CA PRO A 63 2.07 -10.22 14.35
C PRO A 63 3.41 -10.23 13.58
N CYS A 64 3.68 -9.22 12.75
CA CYS A 64 4.89 -9.14 11.94
C CYS A 64 6.11 -8.77 12.79
N SER A 65 7.31 -9.16 12.35
CA SER A 65 8.54 -8.70 12.98
C SER A 65 8.73 -7.19 12.72
N PRO A 66 9.40 -6.45 13.62
CA PRO A 66 9.66 -5.03 13.41
C PRO A 66 10.32 -4.74 12.06
N ALA A 67 11.32 -5.53 11.68
CA ALA A 67 12.02 -5.38 10.41
C ALA A 67 11.10 -5.55 9.18
N ALA A 68 10.16 -6.50 9.22
CA ALA A 68 9.20 -6.69 8.13
C ALA A 68 8.19 -5.53 8.07
N CYS A 69 7.73 -5.04 9.22
CA CYS A 69 6.91 -3.83 9.29
C CYS A 69 7.65 -2.61 8.70
N ASP A 70 8.90 -2.38 9.10
CA ASP A 70 9.70 -1.25 8.62
C ASP A 70 9.92 -1.31 7.10
N ALA A 71 10.17 -2.51 6.55
CA ALA A 71 10.33 -2.69 5.11
C ALA A 71 9.06 -2.33 4.32
N PHE A 72 7.88 -2.77 4.81
CA PHE A 72 6.61 -2.42 4.18
C PHE A 72 6.29 -0.93 4.31
N GLU A 73 6.54 -0.33 5.49
CA GLU A 73 6.39 1.11 5.71
C GLU A 73 7.28 1.92 4.76
N GLY A 74 8.53 1.51 4.60
CA GLY A 74 9.46 2.15 3.66
C GLY A 74 8.96 2.10 2.22
N ALA A 75 8.33 1.00 1.79
CA ALA A 75 7.71 0.92 0.46
C ALA A 75 6.53 1.89 0.33
N LEU A 76 5.70 2.00 1.36
CA LEU A 76 4.56 2.91 1.39
C LEU A 76 4.98 4.39 1.35
N VAL A 77 6.01 4.75 2.11
CA VAL A 77 6.60 6.09 2.09
C VAL A 77 7.18 6.42 0.71
N ARG A 78 7.92 5.48 0.09
CA ARG A 78 8.43 5.65 -1.27
C ARG A 78 7.31 5.86 -2.28
N ALA A 79 6.22 5.08 -2.20
CA ALA A 79 5.07 5.25 -3.09
C ALA A 79 4.42 6.64 -2.95
N LEU A 80 4.31 7.18 -1.73
CA LEU A 80 3.81 8.53 -1.50
C LEU A 80 4.76 9.61 -2.03
N GLN A 81 6.07 9.47 -1.79
CA GLN A 81 7.08 10.42 -2.31
C GLN A 81 7.11 10.43 -3.84
N ALA A 82 6.92 9.25 -4.46
CA ALA A 82 6.92 9.11 -5.90
C ALA A 82 5.76 9.84 -6.59
N LEU A 83 4.68 10.19 -5.88
CA LEU A 83 3.56 10.97 -6.44
C LEU A 83 3.97 12.37 -6.92
N GLU A 84 5.12 12.89 -6.46
CA GLU A 84 5.67 14.18 -6.89
C GLU A 84 6.75 14.05 -7.98
N LEU A 85 7.06 12.82 -8.41
CA LEU A 85 8.05 12.56 -9.45
C LEU A 85 7.41 12.55 -10.85
N PRO A 86 8.22 12.71 -11.91
CA PRO A 86 7.77 12.50 -13.29
C PRO A 86 7.20 11.09 -13.51
N TRP A 87 6.52 10.89 -14.64
CA TRP A 87 6.07 9.56 -15.05
C TRP A 87 7.22 8.78 -15.70
N PRO A 88 7.39 7.46 -15.46
CA PRO A 88 6.48 6.50 -14.82
C PRO A 88 6.65 6.26 -13.30
N GLU A 89 7.50 7.01 -12.63
CA GLU A 89 7.94 6.76 -11.26
C GLU A 89 6.78 6.58 -10.23
N PRO A 90 5.71 7.42 -10.22
CA PRO A 90 4.56 7.19 -9.35
C PRO A 90 3.91 5.83 -9.55
N LEU A 91 3.76 5.39 -10.80
CA LEU A 91 3.11 4.12 -11.14
C LEU A 91 3.95 2.94 -10.65
N GLU A 92 5.25 2.96 -10.96
CA GLU A 92 6.17 1.90 -10.56
C GLU A 92 6.26 1.76 -9.05
N ALA A 93 6.31 2.87 -8.33
CA ALA A 93 6.38 2.86 -6.87
C ALA A 93 5.09 2.34 -6.22
N VAL A 94 3.92 2.68 -6.76
CA VAL A 94 2.63 2.13 -6.26
C VAL A 94 2.54 0.63 -6.57
N LEU A 95 2.91 0.18 -7.78
CA LEU A 95 2.90 -1.24 -8.14
C LEU A 95 3.86 -2.07 -7.26
N ALA A 96 4.99 -1.49 -6.86
CA ALA A 96 5.96 -2.15 -5.96
C ALA A 96 5.39 -2.47 -4.57
N LEU A 97 4.26 -1.88 -4.16
CA LEU A 97 3.56 -2.22 -2.92
C LEU A 97 3.05 -3.67 -2.91
N GLU A 98 2.79 -4.26 -4.08
CA GLU A 98 2.42 -5.69 -4.17
C GLU A 98 3.57 -6.57 -3.67
N SER A 99 4.75 -6.40 -4.24
CA SER A 99 5.95 -7.15 -3.84
C SER A 99 6.31 -6.93 -2.38
N ALA A 100 6.13 -5.70 -1.87
CA ALA A 100 6.36 -5.39 -0.45
C ALA A 100 5.35 -6.12 0.46
N PHE A 101 4.07 -6.16 0.07
CA PHE A 101 3.04 -6.91 0.81
C PHE A 101 3.31 -8.41 0.80
N GLU A 102 3.74 -8.97 -0.34
CA GLU A 102 4.09 -10.39 -0.41
C GLU A 102 5.29 -10.74 0.48
N ALA A 103 6.31 -9.87 0.51
CA ALA A 103 7.46 -10.05 1.41
C ALA A 103 7.02 -10.00 2.89
N LEU A 104 6.13 -9.07 3.24
CA LEU A 104 5.52 -8.99 4.57
C LEU A 104 4.74 -10.28 4.90
N ALA A 105 3.95 -10.79 3.95
CA ALA A 105 3.19 -12.02 4.14
C ALA A 105 4.10 -13.25 4.36
N ARG A 106 5.15 -13.42 3.55
CA ARG A 106 6.14 -14.49 3.70
C ARG A 106 6.85 -14.45 5.05
N SER A 107 7.12 -13.25 5.58
CA SER A 107 7.73 -13.09 6.92
C SER A 107 6.86 -13.61 8.07
N MET A 108 5.58 -13.85 7.83
CA MET A 108 4.65 -14.43 8.79
C MET A 108 4.44 -15.93 8.60
N GLU A 109 4.72 -16.46 7.40
CA GLU A 109 4.56 -17.89 7.09
C GLU A 109 5.80 -18.71 7.48
N GLY A 110 6.99 -18.09 7.46
CA GLY A 110 8.24 -18.73 7.89
C GLY A 110 8.46 -18.76 9.41
N ARG A 111 7.40 -18.62 10.22
CA ARG A 111 7.48 -18.52 11.69
C ARG A 111 6.67 -19.61 12.37
#